data_AF-A0A2E3NTW4-F1
#
_entry.id   AF-A0A2E3NTW4-F1
#
_cell.length_a   1.000
_cell.length_b   1.000
_cell.length_c   1.000
_cell.angle_alpha   90.00
_cell.angle_beta   90.00
_cell.angle_gamma   90.00
#
_symmetry.space_group_name_H-M   'P 1'
#
loop_
_entity.id
_entity.type
_entity.pdbx_description
1 polymer ?
#
loop_
_entity_poly.entity_id
_entity_poly.type
_entity_poly.pdbx_seq_one_letter_code
_entity_poly.pdbx_strand_id
1 'polypeptide(L)'
;MARSQRAPVRFDFVGIADAHRRTLISALNTVSGQLGVAFEHVQGQAGELLIVGFDDLPAIRRYTPEHVAVLSFGDRRTHESADVVRPIRVSQLMAALERAMSHIRDASAAPPDQPAASKPRMYRGAPVEGSKPAVSAPADEKPRAGLVYRGSRVG
;
A
#
# COMPACT_ATOMS: atom_id res chain seq x y z
N MET A 1 -19.93 -33.51 -7.45
CA MET A 1 -19.68 -32.58 -6.34
C MET A 1 -18.83 -31.44 -6.87
N ALA A 2 -19.38 -30.24 -7.01
CA ALA A 2 -18.61 -29.08 -7.45
C ALA A 2 -17.57 -28.76 -6.37
N ARG A 3 -16.27 -28.84 -6.69
CA ARG A 3 -15.23 -28.24 -5.85
C ARG A 3 -15.52 -26.74 -5.85
N SER A 4 -16.03 -26.21 -4.74
CA SER A 4 -16.04 -24.76 -4.54
C SER A 4 -14.62 -24.27 -4.80
N GLN A 5 -14.45 -23.48 -5.85
CA GLN A 5 -13.17 -22.87 -6.18
C GLN A 5 -12.76 -22.02 -4.99
N ARG A 6 -11.82 -22.54 -4.19
CA ARG A 6 -11.20 -21.78 -3.10
C ARG A 6 -10.40 -20.68 -3.77
N ALA A 7 -10.74 -19.42 -3.50
CA ALA A 7 -9.90 -18.32 -3.96
C ALA A 7 -8.50 -18.51 -3.34
N PRO A 8 -7.44 -18.58 -4.17
CA PRO A 8 -6.09 -18.73 -3.64
C PRO A 8 -5.65 -17.42 -2.99
N VAL A 9 -5.12 -17.49 -1.77
CA VAL A 9 -4.47 -16.36 -1.10
C VAL A 9 -2.97 -16.56 -1.21
N ARG A 10 -2.33 -15.64 -1.93
CA ARG A 10 -0.88 -15.62 -2.12
C ARG A 10 -0.22 -15.03 -0.89
N PHE A 11 0.74 -15.74 -0.29
CA PHE A 11 1.46 -15.27 0.88
C PHE A 11 2.97 -15.39 0.73
N ASP A 12 3.73 -14.57 1.46
CA ASP A 12 5.19 -14.69 1.57
C ASP A 12 5.69 -14.45 3.01
N PHE A 13 6.95 -14.82 3.26
CA PHE A 13 7.64 -14.65 4.53
C PHE A 13 8.73 -13.58 4.45
N VAL A 14 8.82 -12.73 5.46
CA VAL A 14 9.89 -11.72 5.58
C VAL A 14 10.50 -11.75 6.97
N GLY A 15 11.83 -11.80 7.09
CA GLY A 15 12.48 -11.76 8.41
C GLY A 15 12.32 -13.03 9.26
N ILE A 16 11.78 -14.11 8.68
CA ILE A 16 11.52 -15.37 9.41
C ILE A 16 12.56 -16.42 9.00
N ALA A 17 13.17 -17.09 9.98
CA ALA A 17 14.09 -18.20 9.74
C ALA A 17 13.40 -19.44 9.14
N ASP A 18 14.10 -20.19 8.28
CA ASP A 18 13.52 -21.30 7.50
C ASP A 18 12.85 -22.40 8.34
N ALA A 19 13.41 -22.72 9.52
CA ALA A 19 12.81 -23.67 10.45
C ALA A 19 11.39 -23.26 10.86
N HIS A 20 11.16 -21.96 11.06
CA HIS A 20 9.85 -21.42 11.43
C HIS A 20 8.92 -21.33 10.22
N ARG A 21 9.44 -21.03 9.03
CA ARG A 21 8.65 -21.02 7.78
C ARG A 21 7.96 -22.36 7.55
N ARG A 22 8.69 -23.47 7.67
CA ARG A 22 8.12 -24.82 7.52
C ARG A 22 6.99 -25.10 8.51
N THR A 23 7.18 -24.67 9.76
CA THR A 23 6.16 -24.81 10.82
C THR A 23 4.93 -23.97 10.52
N LEU A 24 5.11 -22.73 10.06
CA LEU A 24 4.02 -21.84 9.66
C LEU A 24 3.26 -22.38 8.45
N ILE A 25 3.94 -22.88 7.42
CA ILE A 25 3.31 -23.51 6.25
C ILE A 25 2.45 -24.71 6.68
N SER A 26 2.98 -25.56 7.57
CA SER A 26 2.21 -26.70 8.11
C SER A 26 0.95 -26.24 8.87
N ALA A 27 1.08 -25.19 9.67
CA ALA A 27 -0.05 -24.61 10.41
C ALA A 27 -1.09 -23.99 9.46
N LEU A 28 -0.66 -23.24 8.44
CA LEU A 28 -1.53 -22.67 7.39
C LEU A 28 -2.30 -23.77 6.65
N ASN A 29 -1.62 -24.84 6.26
CA ASN A 29 -2.26 -25.97 5.58
C ASN A 29 -3.31 -26.65 6.47
N THR A 30 -3.06 -26.73 7.77
CA THR A 30 -4.00 -27.29 8.75
C THR A 30 -5.29 -26.47 8.83
N VAL A 31 -5.19 -25.14 8.84
CA VAL A 31 -6.36 -24.24 8.94
C VAL A 31 -7.00 -23.92 7.59
N SER A 32 -6.32 -24.18 6.47
CA SER A 32 -6.80 -23.91 5.11
C SER A 32 -8.20 -24.49 4.83
N GLY A 33 -8.44 -25.72 5.29
CA GLY A 33 -9.73 -26.39 5.14
C GLY A 33 -10.86 -25.72 5.93
N GLN A 34 -10.55 -25.16 7.10
CA GLN A 34 -11.51 -24.48 7.96
C GLN A 34 -11.85 -23.08 7.43
N LEU A 35 -10.86 -22.39 6.87
CA LEU A 35 -11.04 -21.05 6.29
C LEU A 35 -11.64 -21.09 4.88
N GLY A 36 -11.69 -22.26 4.24
CA GLY A 36 -12.16 -22.41 2.86
C GLY A 36 -11.24 -21.74 1.83
N VAL A 37 -9.97 -21.54 2.19
CA VAL A 37 -8.97 -20.82 1.39
C VAL A 37 -7.83 -21.76 1.02
N ALA A 38 -7.22 -21.56 -0.15
CA ALA A 38 -5.98 -22.23 -0.53
C ALA A 38 -4.83 -21.23 -0.36
N PHE A 39 -3.84 -21.56 0.47
CA PHE A 39 -2.67 -20.71 0.64
C PHE A 39 -1.59 -21.09 -0.37
N GLU A 40 -1.13 -20.10 -1.14
CA GLU A 40 -0.06 -20.27 -2.13
C GLU A 40 1.17 -19.48 -1.68
N HIS A 41 2.28 -20.16 -1.43
CA HIS A 41 3.53 -19.49 -1.08
C HIS A 41 4.15 -18.91 -2.35
N VAL A 42 4.21 -17.58 -2.44
CA VAL A 42 4.92 -16.84 -3.48
C VAL A 42 6.21 -16.26 -2.90
N GLN A 43 7.32 -16.31 -3.63
CA GLN A 43 8.58 -15.72 -3.18
C GLN A 43 8.70 -14.27 -3.68
N GLY A 44 9.19 -13.37 -2.84
CA GLY A 44 9.61 -12.03 -3.25
C GLY A 44 8.62 -10.91 -2.94
N GLN A 45 7.93 -10.97 -1.80
CA GLN A 45 7.01 -9.94 -1.27
C GLN A 45 5.82 -9.59 -2.20
N ALA A 46 5.53 -10.44 -3.19
CA ALA A 46 4.42 -10.25 -4.13
C ALA A 46 3.10 -10.88 -3.65
N GLY A 47 3.00 -11.20 -2.36
CA GLY A 47 1.81 -11.81 -1.75
C GLY A 47 0.77 -10.76 -1.33
N GLU A 48 -0.50 -11.17 -1.33
CA GLU A 48 -1.60 -10.43 -0.71
C GLU A 48 -1.52 -10.48 0.84
N LEU A 49 -0.80 -11.48 1.35
CA LEU A 49 -0.52 -11.70 2.76
C LEU A 49 1.00 -11.79 3.01
N LEU A 50 1.53 -10.98 3.90
CA LEU A 50 2.91 -11.08 4.37
C LEU A 50 2.95 -11.54 5.81
N ILE A 51 3.73 -12.59 6.09
CA ILE A 51 4.03 -13.04 7.44
C ILE A 51 5.44 -12.59 7.79
N VAL A 52 5.55 -11.64 8.70
CA VAL A 52 6.76 -10.85 8.94
C VAL A 52 7.28 -11.11 10.34
N GLY A 53 8.59 -11.29 10.50
CA GLY A 53 9.24 -11.32 11.82
C GLY A 53 8.94 -10.04 12.60
N PHE A 54 8.66 -10.15 13.90
CA PHE A 54 8.28 -8.99 14.70
C PHE A 54 9.30 -7.85 14.64
N ASP A 55 10.60 -8.18 14.62
CA ASP A 55 11.70 -7.21 14.55
C ASP A 55 11.70 -6.42 13.22
N ASP A 56 11.27 -7.04 12.12
CA ASP A 56 11.22 -6.45 10.79
C ASP A 56 9.90 -5.71 10.51
N LEU A 57 8.88 -5.91 11.36
CA LEU A 57 7.54 -5.34 11.19
C LEU A 57 7.55 -3.80 10.98
N PRO A 58 8.32 -3.00 11.72
CA PRO A 58 8.33 -1.54 11.53
C PRO A 58 8.88 -1.13 10.17
N ALA A 59 9.87 -1.86 9.64
CA ALA A 59 10.44 -1.59 8.33
C ALA A 59 9.43 -1.97 7.25
N ILE A 60 8.85 -3.17 7.34
CA ILE A 60 7.91 -3.68 6.32
C ILE A 60 6.65 -2.83 6.23
N ARG A 61 6.06 -2.41 7.36
CA ARG A 61 4.88 -1.52 7.35
C ARG A 61 5.09 -0.18 6.65
N ARG A 62 6.32 0.31 6.52
CA ARG A 62 6.61 1.57 5.79
C ARG A 62 6.62 1.40 4.28
N TYR A 63 6.95 0.20 3.80
CA TYR A 63 7.17 -0.07 2.38
C TYR A 63 6.10 -0.98 1.78
N THR A 64 5.30 -1.64 2.61
CA THR A 64 4.19 -2.48 2.16
C THR A 64 2.98 -1.61 1.81
N PRO A 65 2.37 -1.79 0.63
CA PRO A 65 1.13 -1.11 0.25
C PRO A 65 -0.03 -1.39 1.21
N GLU A 66 -0.95 -0.44 1.37
CA GLU A 66 -2.10 -0.56 2.28
C GLU A 66 -3.07 -1.70 1.93
N HIS A 67 -3.05 -2.23 0.70
CA HIS A 67 -3.93 -3.34 0.31
C HIS A 67 -3.37 -4.72 0.70
N VAL A 68 -2.11 -4.80 1.12
CA VAL A 68 -1.47 -6.06 1.51
C VAL A 68 -1.67 -6.28 3.00
N ALA A 69 -2.22 -7.44 3.38
CA ALA A 69 -2.37 -7.80 4.78
C ALA A 69 -1.02 -8.22 5.37
N VAL A 70 -0.70 -7.72 6.56
CA VAL A 70 0.55 -8.03 7.26
C VAL A 70 0.25 -8.69 8.60
N LEU A 71 0.85 -9.86 8.82
CA LEU A 71 0.81 -10.59 10.08
C LEU A 71 2.20 -10.63 10.71
N SER A 72 2.28 -10.28 11.99
CA SER A 72 3.53 -10.35 12.74
C SER A 72 3.72 -11.72 13.39
N PHE A 73 4.94 -12.24 13.28
CA PHE A 73 5.35 -13.51 13.87
C PHE A 73 6.48 -13.29 14.88
N GLY A 74 6.28 -13.77 16.10
CA GLY A 74 7.18 -13.54 17.22
C GLY A 74 7.43 -14.77 18.07
N ASP A 75 8.28 -14.60 19.08
CA ASP A 75 8.42 -15.56 20.17
C ASP A 75 7.63 -15.06 21.37
N ARG A 76 6.89 -15.94 22.06
CA ARG A 76 6.12 -15.51 23.23
C ARG A 76 7.00 -14.91 24.34
N ARG A 77 8.27 -15.29 24.42
CA ARG A 77 9.20 -14.79 25.45
C ARG A 77 9.67 -13.35 25.20
N THR A 78 9.74 -12.93 23.95
CA THR A 78 10.34 -11.63 23.57
C THR A 78 9.32 -10.71 22.91
N HIS A 79 8.32 -11.25 22.23
CA HIS A 79 7.41 -10.56 21.31
C HIS A 79 5.96 -10.98 21.58
N GLU A 80 5.47 -10.80 22.81
CA GLU A 80 4.11 -11.19 23.20
C GLU A 80 3.00 -10.47 22.40
N SER A 81 3.29 -9.27 21.90
CA SER A 81 2.37 -8.46 21.09
C SER A 81 2.29 -8.88 19.61
N ALA A 82 3.02 -9.90 19.18
CA ALA A 82 2.92 -10.41 17.81
C ALA A 82 1.56 -11.09 17.55
N ASP A 83 1.05 -11.00 16.33
CA ASP A 83 -0.21 -11.60 15.92
C ASP A 83 -0.18 -13.12 16.09
N VAL A 84 0.96 -13.73 15.79
CA VAL A 84 1.23 -15.16 15.98
C VAL A 84 2.53 -15.31 16.75
N VAL A 85 2.48 -16.00 17.90
CA VAL A 85 3.67 -16.27 18.71
C VAL A 85 4.01 -17.77 18.71
N ARG A 86 5.29 -18.09 18.94
CA ARG A 86 5.70 -19.46 19.26
C ARG A 86 5.43 -19.82 20.74
N PRO A 87 4.97 -21.04 21.04
CA PRO A 87 4.50 -22.08 20.11
C PRO A 87 3.17 -21.69 19.43
N ILE A 88 3.03 -22.03 18.13
CA ILE A 88 1.88 -21.62 17.32
C ILE A 88 0.61 -22.27 17.86
N ARG A 89 -0.36 -21.44 18.23
CA ARG A 89 -1.70 -21.88 18.62
C ARG A 89 -2.65 -21.73 17.44
N VAL A 90 -3.40 -22.78 17.11
CA VAL A 90 -4.34 -22.79 15.98
C VAL A 90 -5.38 -21.68 16.12
N SER A 91 -5.94 -21.46 17.32
CA SER A 91 -6.93 -20.40 17.54
C SER A 91 -6.39 -19.00 17.28
N GLN A 92 -5.16 -18.72 17.72
CA GLN A 92 -4.49 -17.44 17.47
C GLN A 92 -4.20 -17.25 15.99
N LEU A 93 -3.69 -18.29 15.33
CA LEU A 93 -3.43 -18.26 13.89
C LEU A 93 -4.72 -18.04 13.09
N MET A 94 -5.81 -18.74 13.44
CA MET A 94 -7.12 -18.54 12.80
C MET A 94 -7.60 -17.10 12.97
N ALA A 95 -7.62 -16.56 14.19
CA ALA A 95 -8.08 -15.19 14.44
C ALA A 95 -7.20 -14.15 13.70
N ALA A 96 -5.90 -14.38 13.61
CA ALA A 96 -5.00 -13.53 12.84
C ALA A 96 -5.30 -13.60 11.33
N LEU A 97 -5.49 -14.81 10.78
CA LEU A 97 -5.80 -15.01 9.36
C LEU A 97 -7.18 -14.48 8.99
N GLU A 98 -8.20 -14.63 9.83
CA GLU A 98 -9.54 -14.09 9.59
C GLU A 98 -9.52 -12.56 9.47
N ARG A 99 -8.75 -11.89 10.34
CA ARG A 99 -8.52 -10.43 10.24
C ARG A 99 -7.80 -10.07 8.95
N ALA A 100 -6.74 -10.80 8.60
CA ALA A 100 -5.99 -10.57 7.37
C ALA A 100 -6.87 -10.77 6.11
N MET A 101 -7.68 -11.83 6.07
CA MET A 101 -8.58 -12.09 4.95
C MET A 101 -9.70 -11.06 4.85
N SER A 102 -10.21 -10.58 5.98
CA SER A 102 -11.19 -9.48 5.99
C SER A 102 -10.58 -8.23 5.38
N HIS A 103 -9.35 -7.88 5.78
CA HIS A 103 -8.61 -6.77 5.21
C HIS A 103 -8.37 -6.90 3.69
N ILE A 104 -7.98 -8.09 3.20
CA ILE A 104 -7.80 -8.34 1.76
C ILE A 104 -9.14 -8.14 1.01
N ARG A 105 -10.25 -8.61 1.57
CA ARG A 105 -11.59 -8.43 0.96
C ARG A 105 -11.99 -6.96 0.93
N ASP A 106 -11.78 -6.21 2.02
CA ASP A 106 -12.10 -4.79 2.11
C ASP A 106 -11.26 -3.98 1.13
N ALA A 107 -9.96 -4.27 1.03
CA ALA A 107 -9.06 -3.65 0.05
C ALA A 107 -9.46 -3.96 -1.40
N SER A 108 -9.96 -5.17 -1.67
CA SER A 108 -10.45 -5.55 -3.00
C SER A 108 -11.82 -4.95 -3.34
N ALA A 109 -12.63 -4.59 -2.34
CA ALA A 109 -13.94 -3.98 -2.52
C ALA A 109 -13.88 -2.45 -2.64
N ALA A 110 -12.76 -1.83 -2.22
CA ALA A 110 -12.54 -0.40 -2.37
C ALA A 110 -12.36 -0.03 -3.85
N PRO A 111 -13.15 0.91 -4.41
CA PRO A 111 -12.95 1.39 -5.77
C PRO A 111 -11.57 2.08 -5.91
N PRO A 112 -10.93 2.03 -7.10
CA PRO A 112 -9.53 2.46 -7.31
C PRO A 112 -9.27 3.98 -7.20
N ASP A 113 -10.17 4.77 -6.61
CA ASP A 113 -10.01 6.20 -6.41
C ASP A 113 -10.62 6.63 -5.08
N GLN A 114 -9.89 6.41 -3.99
CA GLN A 114 -10.07 7.20 -2.77
C GLN A 114 -8.71 7.43 -2.13
N PRO A 115 -7.99 8.50 -2.52
CA PRO A 115 -7.04 9.08 -1.57
C PRO A 115 -7.83 9.46 -0.32
N ALA A 116 -7.31 9.14 0.85
CA ALA A 116 -7.82 9.59 2.15
C ALA A 116 -7.82 11.14 2.20
N ALA A 117 -8.82 11.76 1.57
CA ALA A 117 -8.99 13.19 1.51
C ALA A 117 -9.85 13.60 2.72
N SER A 118 -9.21 13.64 3.88
CA SER A 118 -9.71 14.43 5.01
C SER A 118 -9.51 15.91 4.69
N LYS A 119 -10.29 16.45 3.75
CA LYS A 119 -10.54 17.89 3.55
C LYS A 119 -11.97 18.09 3.05
N PRO A 120 -12.75 19.01 3.64
CA PRO A 120 -14.11 19.28 3.18
C PRO A 120 -14.06 19.94 1.80
N ARG A 121 -14.68 19.27 0.82
CA ARG A 121 -14.76 19.70 -0.58
C ARG A 121 -15.80 20.81 -0.72
N MET A 122 -15.40 22.05 -0.49
CA MET A 122 -16.17 23.22 -0.94
C MET A 122 -15.60 23.72 -2.27
N TYR A 123 -16.27 23.41 -3.36
CA TYR A 123 -16.92 24.38 -4.26
C TYR A 123 -17.39 23.64 -5.52
N ARG A 124 -18.69 23.76 -5.79
CA ARG A 124 -19.42 23.20 -6.92
C ARG A 124 -19.65 24.33 -7.91
N GLY A 125 -19.13 24.21 -9.13
CA GLY A 125 -19.42 25.14 -10.23
C GLY A 125 -18.70 24.72 -11.50
N ALA A 126 -19.46 24.17 -12.44
CA ALA A 126 -19.00 23.59 -13.70
C ALA A 126 -18.93 24.65 -14.84
N PRO A 127 -18.76 24.29 -16.13
CA PRO A 127 -17.60 24.63 -16.97
C PRO A 127 -17.93 25.64 -18.11
N VAL A 128 -16.92 26.13 -18.86
CA VAL A 128 -17.06 26.49 -20.29
C VAL A 128 -15.69 26.59 -20.99
N GLU A 129 -15.47 25.74 -21.98
CA GLU A 129 -14.58 26.03 -23.13
C GLU A 129 -15.23 27.08 -24.03
N GLY A 130 -14.42 27.91 -24.71
CA GLY A 130 -14.88 28.65 -25.89
C GLY A 130 -14.15 29.97 -26.21
N SER A 131 -13.16 29.89 -27.10
CA SER A 131 -12.87 30.81 -28.23
C SER A 131 -12.61 32.33 -28.04
N LYS A 132 -11.39 32.73 -28.46
CA LYS A 132 -10.95 34.05 -29.04
C LYS A 132 -11.89 34.54 -30.19
N PRO A 133 -11.79 35.78 -30.78
CA PRO A 133 -10.62 36.69 -30.93
C PRO A 133 -10.92 38.23 -30.91
N ALA A 134 -9.95 39.05 -31.40
CA ALA A 134 -10.01 40.44 -31.92
C ALA A 134 -9.66 41.59 -30.94
N VAL A 135 -8.92 42.69 -31.26
CA VAL A 135 -8.27 43.21 -32.47
C VAL A 135 -7.25 44.32 -32.07
N SER A 136 -6.35 44.64 -33.01
CA SER A 136 -5.12 45.45 -33.04
C SER A 136 -5.13 46.94 -32.62
N ALA A 137 -3.90 47.49 -32.45
CA ALA A 137 -3.44 48.85 -32.12
C ALA A 137 -3.90 50.01 -33.07
N PRO A 138 -3.59 51.29 -32.75
CA PRO A 138 -2.44 51.95 -33.40
C PRO A 138 -1.64 52.96 -32.52
N ALA A 139 -0.58 53.54 -33.14
CA ALA A 139 0.55 54.31 -32.60
C ALA A 139 0.32 55.84 -32.43
N ASP A 140 1.16 56.49 -31.60
CA ASP A 140 1.59 57.91 -31.66
C ASP A 140 2.67 58.16 -30.56
N GLU A 141 3.98 58.14 -30.82
CA GLU A 141 4.90 59.21 -31.27
C GLU A 141 5.18 60.36 -30.25
N LYS A 142 6.37 60.34 -29.61
CA LYS A 142 7.19 61.54 -29.33
C LYS A 142 8.66 61.20 -28.99
N PRO A 143 9.67 62.02 -29.39
CA PRO A 143 11.08 61.58 -29.44
C PRO A 143 12.08 62.33 -28.51
N ARG A 144 13.22 61.64 -28.28
CA ARG A 144 14.62 62.06 -27.96
C ARG A 144 14.94 63.02 -26.79
N ALA A 145 15.75 62.53 -25.84
CA ALA A 145 17.03 63.15 -25.45
C ALA A 145 17.87 62.25 -24.52
N GLY A 146 19.15 62.10 -24.83
CA GLY A 146 20.20 62.20 -23.80
C GLY A 146 20.80 60.92 -23.22
N LEU A 147 22.05 60.67 -23.65
CA LEU A 147 23.20 60.25 -22.83
C LEU A 147 23.59 58.76 -22.83
N VAL A 148 24.73 58.53 -23.49
CA VAL A 148 25.55 57.32 -23.53
C VAL A 148 26.64 57.45 -22.47
N TYR A 149 26.98 56.39 -21.73
CA TYR A 149 28.36 55.94 -21.39
C TYR A 149 28.26 54.70 -20.48
N ARG A 150 28.77 53.51 -20.86
CA ARG A 150 30.17 53.02 -20.94
C ARG A 150 30.64 52.43 -19.60
N GLY A 151 30.94 51.13 -19.62
CA GLY A 151 32.11 50.60 -18.90
C GLY A 151 31.89 49.44 -17.93
N SER A 152 32.49 48.30 -18.31
CA SER A 152 33.39 47.49 -17.47
C SER A 152 32.82 46.36 -16.61
N ARG A 153 32.83 45.17 -17.23
CA ARG A 153 33.52 43.92 -16.84
C ARG A 153 34.23 43.84 -15.46
N VAL A 154 34.11 42.65 -14.85
CA VAL A 154 35.13 41.76 -14.21
C VAL A 154 34.76 41.34 -12.78
N GLY A 155 34.76 40.01 -12.57
CA GLY A 155 34.69 39.29 -11.31
C GLY A 155 34.52 37.81 -11.61
#